data_AF-A0A1Q9S5L7-F1
#
_entry.id   AF-A0A1Q9S5L7-F1
#
_cell.length_a   1.000
_cell.length_b   1.000
_cell.length_c   1.000
_cell.angle_alpha   90.00
_cell.angle_beta   90.00
_cell.angle_gamma   90.00
#
_symmetry.space_group_name_H-M   'P 1'
#
loop_
_entity.id
_entity.type
_entity.pdbx_description
1 polymer ?
#
loop_
_entity_poly.entity_id
_entity_poly.type
_entity_poly.pdbx_seq_one_letter_code
_entity_poly.pdbx_strand_id
1 'polypeptide(L)'
;MAPRKSATKTEARERARRAAADAMAREQRLLELGEEFFVAQGEAEQILEAAEQRIAEIRAKAEQEAAQARQAQAGVAVAMKGERVAVSDIAQRLELSAAAVRALLKDNASEDVATPEDRDSADVTTPADGELERETVGA
;
A
#
# COMPACT_ATOMS: atom_id res chain seq x y z
N MET A 1 -65.89 -33.88 41.79
CA MET A 1 -65.19 -34.31 40.56
C MET A 1 -63.72 -33.92 40.69
N ALA A 2 -62.81 -34.88 40.85
CA ALA A 2 -61.38 -34.61 40.99
C ALA A 2 -60.72 -34.49 39.60
N PRO A 3 -59.84 -33.49 39.36
CA PRO A 3 -59.17 -33.34 38.07
C PRO A 3 -58.25 -34.55 37.81
N ARG A 4 -58.41 -35.14 36.64
CA ARG A 4 -57.69 -36.34 36.21
C ARG A 4 -56.20 -36.02 36.08
N LYS A 5 -55.35 -36.71 36.86
CA LYS A 5 -53.87 -36.62 36.88
C LYS A 5 -53.19 -36.69 35.49
N SER A 6 -53.92 -37.08 34.44
CA SER A 6 -53.45 -37.08 33.06
C SER A 6 -53.40 -35.69 32.43
N ALA A 7 -54.36 -34.79 32.71
CA ALA A 7 -54.44 -33.47 32.09
C ALA A 7 -53.25 -32.58 32.49
N THR A 8 -52.89 -32.59 33.78
CA THR A 8 -51.74 -31.83 34.31
C THR A 8 -50.39 -32.33 33.78
N LYS A 9 -50.25 -33.63 33.49
CA LYS A 9 -49.03 -34.20 32.88
C LYS A 9 -48.86 -33.79 31.41
N THR A 10 -49.97 -33.65 30.68
CA THR A 10 -49.95 -33.21 29.28
C THR A 10 -49.64 -31.71 29.18
N GLU A 11 -50.25 -30.89 30.03
CA GLU A 11 -49.96 -29.45 30.12
C GLU A 11 -48.51 -29.16 30.51
N ALA A 12 -47.95 -29.91 31.47
CA ALA A 12 -46.55 -29.77 31.85
C ALA A 12 -45.58 -30.12 30.71
N ARG A 13 -45.89 -31.17 29.94
CA ARG A 13 -45.11 -31.56 28.76
C ARG A 13 -45.21 -30.53 27.65
N GLU A 14 -46.39 -29.96 27.42
CA GLU A 14 -46.58 -28.92 26.41
C GLU A 14 -45.87 -27.62 26.78
N ARG A 15 -45.92 -27.20 28.05
CA ARG A 15 -45.16 -26.06 28.56
C ARG A 15 -43.65 -26.27 28.42
N ALA A 16 -43.15 -27.48 28.74
CA ALA A 16 -41.74 -27.81 28.57
C ALA A 16 -41.30 -27.77 27.10
N ARG A 17 -42.14 -28.24 26.17
CA ARG A 17 -41.88 -28.16 24.73
C ARG A 17 -41.83 -26.71 24.24
N ARG A 18 -42.78 -25.87 24.65
CA ARG A 18 -42.78 -24.44 24.30
C ARG A 18 -41.55 -23.73 24.87
N ALA A 19 -41.20 -23.97 26.13
CA ALA A 19 -40.01 -23.40 26.75
C ALA A 19 -38.70 -23.82 26.05
N ALA A 20 -38.62 -25.09 25.61
CA ALA A 20 -37.48 -25.57 24.82
C ALA A 20 -37.42 -24.92 23.43
N ALA A 21 -38.55 -24.78 22.74
CA ALA A 21 -38.63 -24.09 21.45
C ALA A 21 -38.23 -22.61 21.58
N ASP A 22 -38.70 -21.91 22.60
CA ASP A 22 -38.35 -20.52 22.87
C ASP A 22 -36.86 -20.37 23.21
N ALA A 23 -36.28 -21.33 23.93
CA ALA A 23 -34.84 -21.34 24.21
C ALA A 23 -34.02 -21.54 22.94
N MET A 24 -34.39 -22.50 22.09
CA MET A 24 -33.73 -22.72 20.79
C MET A 24 -33.85 -21.49 19.87
N ALA A 25 -35.01 -20.85 19.83
CA ALA A 25 -35.21 -19.64 19.05
C ALA A 25 -34.35 -18.46 19.54
N ARG A 26 -34.13 -18.35 20.85
CA ARG A 26 -33.18 -17.37 21.41
C ARG A 26 -31.73 -17.71 21.08
N GLU A 27 -31.34 -18.97 21.22
CA GLU A 27 -30.00 -19.44 20.87
C GLU A 27 -29.66 -19.12 19.42
N GLN A 28 -30.58 -19.43 18.50
CA GLN A 28 -30.40 -19.15 17.07
C GLN A 28 -30.18 -17.65 16.80
N ARG A 29 -30.97 -16.77 17.44
CA ARG A 29 -30.77 -15.33 17.31
C ARG A 29 -29.44 -14.85 17.87
N LEU A 30 -28.95 -15.46 18.95
CA LEU A 30 -27.63 -15.12 19.51
C LEU A 30 -26.51 -15.55 18.56
N LEU A 31 -26.66 -16.70 17.88
CA LEU A 31 -25.71 -17.13 16.86
C LEU A 31 -25.70 -16.18 15.67
N GLU A 32 -26.86 -15.76 15.17
CA GLU A 32 -27.00 -14.79 14.08
C GLU A 32 -26.37 -13.43 14.44
N LEU A 33 -26.66 -12.91 15.63
CA LEU A 33 -26.03 -11.67 16.13
C LEU A 33 -24.52 -11.81 16.29
N GLY A 34 -24.05 -12.99 16.68
CA GLY A 34 -22.61 -13.29 16.76
C GLY A 34 -21.94 -13.27 15.39
N GLU A 35 -22.60 -13.84 14.37
CA GLU A 35 -22.13 -13.79 12.98
C GLU A 35 -22.06 -12.34 12.47
N GLU A 36 -23.13 -11.57 12.66
CA GLU A 36 -23.17 -10.15 12.28
C GLU A 36 -22.05 -9.34 12.93
N PHE A 37 -21.75 -9.61 14.21
CA PHE A 37 -20.67 -8.95 14.93
C PHE A 37 -19.31 -9.22 14.28
N PHE A 38 -18.99 -10.48 13.97
CA PHE A 38 -17.70 -10.82 13.38
C PHE A 38 -17.56 -10.33 11.93
N VAL A 39 -18.65 -10.30 11.17
CA VAL A 39 -18.67 -9.66 9.84
C VAL A 39 -18.33 -8.17 9.99
N ALA A 40 -19.04 -7.45 10.86
CA ALA A 40 -18.80 -6.03 11.08
C ALA A 40 -17.39 -5.74 11.61
N GLN A 41 -16.86 -6.60 12.49
CA GLN A 41 -15.48 -6.49 12.96
C GLN A 41 -14.49 -6.66 11.81
N GLY A 42 -14.65 -7.69 10.97
CA GLY A 42 -13.78 -7.94 9.83
C GLY A 42 -13.85 -6.80 8.78
N GLU A 43 -15.02 -6.21 8.57
CA GLU A 43 -15.16 -5.02 7.71
C GLU A 43 -14.41 -3.82 8.28
N ALA A 44 -14.51 -3.57 9.59
CA ALA A 44 -13.79 -2.48 10.23
C ALA A 44 -12.27 -2.65 10.11
N GLU A 45 -11.76 -3.87 10.30
CA GLU A 45 -10.33 -4.19 10.14
C GLU A 45 -9.87 -3.95 8.69
N GLN A 46 -10.63 -4.41 7.70
CA GLN A 46 -10.34 -4.16 6.28
C GLN A 46 -10.34 -2.67 5.91
N ILE A 47 -11.27 -1.90 6.47
CA ILE A 47 -11.32 -0.45 6.24
C ILE A 47 -10.06 0.23 6.77
N LEU A 48 -9.61 -0.15 7.97
CA LEU A 48 -8.40 0.41 8.56
C LEU A 48 -7.16 0.03 7.74
N GLU A 49 -7.02 -1.24 7.37
CA GLU A 49 -5.89 -1.70 6.55
C GLU A 49 -5.84 -0.96 5.19
N ALA A 50 -6.99 -0.84 4.50
CA ALA A 50 -7.08 -0.12 3.24
C ALA A 50 -6.77 1.38 3.40
N ALA A 51 -7.17 1.99 4.53
CA ALA A 51 -6.86 3.39 4.82
C ALA A 51 -5.36 3.59 5.06
N GLU A 52 -4.71 2.70 5.80
CA GLU A 52 -3.26 2.73 6.05
C GLU A 52 -2.46 2.60 4.76
N GLN A 53 -2.84 1.67 3.88
CA GLN A 53 -2.23 1.51 2.55
C GLN A 53 -2.33 2.81 1.74
N ARG A 54 -3.52 3.42 1.67
CA ARG A 54 -3.72 4.69 0.96
C ARG A 54 -2.92 5.84 1.58
N ILE A 55 -2.82 5.91 2.90
CA ILE A 55 -2.00 6.92 3.58
C ILE A 55 -0.53 6.75 3.18
N ALA A 56 -0.02 5.51 3.16
CA ALA A 56 1.34 5.23 2.76
C ALA A 56 1.60 5.66 1.31
N GLU A 57 0.69 5.33 0.38
CA GLU A 57 0.77 5.74 -1.03
C GLU A 57 0.78 7.26 -1.17
N ILE A 58 -0.14 7.96 -0.49
CA ILE A 58 -0.22 9.43 -0.54
C ILE A 58 1.05 10.06 0.01
N ARG A 59 1.59 9.54 1.11
CA ARG A 59 2.85 10.05 1.68
C ARG A 59 4.02 9.83 0.74
N ALA A 60 4.16 8.65 0.16
CA ALA A 60 5.23 8.35 -0.80
C ALA A 60 5.15 9.28 -2.02
N LYS A 61 3.94 9.47 -2.57
CA LYS A 61 3.72 10.40 -3.69
C LYS A 61 4.04 11.85 -3.31
N ALA A 62 3.59 12.31 -2.15
CA ALA A 62 3.88 13.66 -1.68
C ALA A 62 5.38 13.89 -1.46
N GLU A 63 6.10 12.89 -0.96
CA GLU A 63 7.56 12.96 -0.80
C GLU A 63 8.28 13.04 -2.14
N GLN A 64 7.85 12.24 -3.13
CA GLN A 64 8.36 12.29 -4.49
C GLN A 64 8.11 13.64 -5.14
N GLU A 65 6.88 14.15 -5.08
CA GLU A 65 6.52 15.47 -5.63
C GLU A 65 7.29 16.60 -4.94
N ALA A 66 7.46 16.52 -3.62
CA ALA A 66 8.27 17.49 -2.88
C ALA A 66 9.75 17.41 -3.26
N ALA A 67 10.29 16.21 -3.51
CA ALA A 67 11.66 16.05 -4.00
C ALA A 67 11.84 16.65 -5.40
N GLN A 68 10.91 16.40 -6.31
CA GLN A 68 10.91 17.01 -7.65
C GLN A 68 10.82 18.53 -7.57
N ALA A 69 9.96 19.08 -6.70
CA ALA A 69 9.85 20.51 -6.50
C ALA A 69 11.15 21.13 -5.95
N ARG A 70 11.82 20.45 -5.00
CA ARG A 70 13.14 20.88 -4.50
C ARG A 70 14.20 20.87 -5.59
N GLN A 71 14.21 19.83 -6.43
CA GLN A 71 15.13 19.75 -7.57
C GLN A 71 14.87 20.89 -8.57
N ALA A 72 13.61 21.18 -8.89
CA ALA A 72 13.23 22.30 -9.75
C ALA A 72 13.65 23.66 -9.17
N GLN A 73 13.45 23.90 -7.87
CA GLN A 73 13.93 25.12 -7.19
C GLN A 73 15.44 25.29 -7.32
N ALA A 74 16.17 24.21 -7.13
CA ALA A 74 17.62 24.23 -7.22
C ALA A 74 18.11 24.42 -8.67
N GLY A 75 17.41 23.85 -9.65
CA GLY A 75 17.63 24.12 -11.08
C GLY A 75 17.46 25.59 -11.45
N VAL A 76 16.49 26.31 -10.86
CA VAL A 76 16.36 27.77 -11.04
C VAL A 76 17.60 28.51 -10.53
N ALA A 77 18.10 28.15 -9.34
CA ALA A 77 19.32 28.76 -8.79
C ALA A 77 20.55 28.49 -9.69
N VAL A 78 20.67 27.28 -10.24
CA VAL A 78 21.71 26.91 -11.21
C VAL A 78 21.59 27.73 -12.50
N ALA A 79 20.39 27.88 -13.05
CA ALA A 79 20.15 28.69 -14.25
C ALA A 79 20.55 30.16 -14.03
N MET A 80 20.14 30.77 -12.91
CA MET A 80 20.57 32.13 -12.54
C MET A 80 22.09 32.25 -12.39
N LYS A 81 22.75 31.21 -11.87
CA LYS A 81 24.21 31.17 -11.78
C LYS A 81 24.86 31.08 -13.16
N GLY A 82 24.26 30.35 -14.10
CA GLY A 82 24.67 30.26 -15.50
C GLY A 82 24.61 31.61 -16.23
N GLU A 83 23.64 32.46 -15.89
CA GLU A 83 23.56 33.87 -16.33
C GLU A 83 24.60 34.79 -15.66
N ARG A 84 25.52 34.21 -14.88
CA ARG A 84 26.60 34.91 -14.16
C ARG A 84 26.13 35.83 -13.03
N VAL A 85 24.91 35.62 -12.51
CA VAL A 85 24.43 36.34 -11.33
C VAL A 85 25.24 35.93 -10.09
N ALA A 86 25.60 36.90 -9.25
CA ALA A 86 26.33 36.64 -8.00
C ALA A 86 25.42 35.96 -6.96
N VAL A 87 26.01 35.14 -6.08
CA VAL A 87 25.25 34.39 -5.06
C VAL A 87 24.49 35.32 -4.10
N SER A 88 25.06 36.49 -3.77
CA SER A 88 24.37 37.52 -2.97
C SER A 88 23.10 38.03 -3.63
N ASP A 89 23.15 38.24 -4.94
CA ASP A 89 22.06 38.84 -5.70
C ASP A 89 20.97 37.80 -5.97
N ILE A 90 21.35 36.53 -6.20
CA ILE A 90 20.42 35.40 -6.24
C ILE A 90 19.70 35.26 -4.89
N ALA A 91 20.45 35.30 -3.78
CA ALA A 91 19.90 35.21 -2.44
C ALA A 91 18.88 36.32 -2.15
N GLN A 92 19.21 37.56 -2.52
CA GLN A 92 18.29 38.68 -2.39
C GLN A 92 17.04 38.52 -3.26
N ARG A 93 17.18 38.07 -4.52
CA ARG A 93 16.05 37.91 -5.46
C ARG A 93 15.09 36.79 -5.08
N LEU A 94 15.61 35.70 -4.53
CA LEU A 94 14.82 34.54 -4.12
C LEU A 94 14.41 34.62 -2.64
N GLU A 95 14.76 35.70 -1.95
CA GLU A 95 14.50 35.89 -0.50
C GLU A 95 15.07 34.76 0.36
N LEU A 96 16.23 34.24 -0.05
CA LEU A 96 16.96 33.17 0.64
C LEU A 96 18.21 33.70 1.32
N SER A 97 18.75 32.93 2.26
CA SER A 97 20.11 33.19 2.74
C SER A 97 21.15 32.79 1.69
N ALA A 98 22.30 33.48 1.68
CA ALA A 98 23.42 33.07 0.82
C ALA A 98 23.89 31.62 1.09
N ALA A 99 23.73 31.13 2.32
CA ALA A 99 24.00 29.74 2.66
C ALA A 99 23.01 28.76 1.99
N ALA A 100 21.72 29.10 1.99
CA ALA A 100 20.68 28.29 1.32
C ALA A 100 20.90 28.25 -0.20
N VAL A 101 21.24 29.36 -0.84
CA VAL A 101 21.57 29.38 -2.28
C VAL A 101 22.78 28.50 -2.58
N ARG A 102 23.83 28.55 -1.75
CA ARG A 102 25.00 27.67 -1.93
C ARG A 102 24.67 26.19 -1.76
N ALA A 103 23.76 25.86 -0.84
CA ALA A 103 23.28 24.48 -0.67
C ALA A 103 22.56 23.99 -1.93
N LEU A 104 21.60 24.77 -2.46
CA LEU A 104 20.88 24.43 -3.70
C LEU A 104 21.84 24.20 -4.90
N LEU A 105 22.87 25.04 -5.04
CA LEU A 105 23.88 24.89 -6.08
C LEU A 105 24.76 23.64 -5.89
N LYS A 106 25.07 23.28 -4.64
CA LYS A 106 25.90 22.10 -4.32
C LYS A 106 25.14 20.80 -4.54
N ASP A 107 23.86 20.77 -4.18
CA ASP A 107 23.03 19.57 -4.30
C ASP A 107 22.82 19.18 -5.77
N ASN A 108 22.72 20.15 -6.69
CA ASN A 108 22.66 19.88 -8.14
C ASN A 108 23.99 19.47 -8.76
N ALA A 109 25.12 19.97 -8.25
CA ALA A 109 26.45 19.59 -8.75
C ALA A 109 26.77 18.10 -8.50
N SER A 110 26.01 17.43 -7.62
CA SER A 110 26.21 16.02 -7.28
C SER A 110 25.39 15.07 -8.19
N GLU A 111 24.37 15.57 -8.89
CA GLU A 111 23.54 14.76 -9.82
C GLU A 111 24.08 14.76 -11.27
N ASP A 112 24.89 15.77 -11.65
CA ASP A 112 25.41 15.94 -13.03
C ASP A 112 26.66 15.09 -13.36
N VAL A 113 27.12 14.24 -12.43
CA VAL A 113 28.26 13.29 -12.64
C VAL A 113 27.75 11.86 -12.84
N ALA A 114 26.62 11.69 -13.51
CA ALA A 114 26.16 10.41 -14.04
C ALA A 114 25.98 10.51 -15.56
N THR A 115 27.06 10.85 -16.27
CA THR A 115 27.13 10.70 -17.72
C THR A 115 27.29 9.21 -18.04
N PRO A 116 26.40 8.57 -18.82
CA PRO A 116 26.67 7.25 -19.36
C PRO A 116 27.70 7.44 -20.48
N GLU A 117 28.96 7.07 -20.22
CA GLU A 117 29.92 6.87 -21.32
C GLU A 117 29.45 5.65 -22.12
N ASP A 118 28.76 5.93 -23.21
CA ASP A 118 28.65 5.04 -24.34
C ASP A 118 30.05 4.88 -24.96
N ARG A 119 30.63 3.69 -24.81
CA ARG A 119 31.75 3.19 -25.60
C ARG A 119 31.41 1.80 -26.13
N ASP A 120 30.60 1.82 -27.18
CA ASP A 120 30.99 1.39 -28.52
C ASP A 120 31.58 -0.03 -28.69
N SER A 121 30.79 -0.81 -29.43
CA SER A 121 31.18 -1.72 -30.51
C SER A 121 31.97 -3.01 -30.25
N ALA A 122 31.20 -4.10 -30.44
CA ALA A 122 31.48 -5.23 -31.34
C ALA A 122 32.56 -6.26 -30.94
N ASP A 123 32.10 -7.44 -30.54
CA ASP A 123 32.63 -8.68 -31.08
C ASP A 123 31.49 -9.69 -31.31
N VAL A 124 31.01 -9.70 -32.56
CA VAL A 124 30.25 -10.82 -33.12
C VAL A 124 31.30 -11.84 -33.56
N THR A 125 31.36 -12.97 -32.87
CA THR A 125 31.95 -14.18 -33.45
C THR A 125 31.09 -15.40 -33.11
N THR A 126 30.19 -15.73 -34.03
CA THR A 126 29.60 -17.06 -34.17
C THR A 126 30.49 -17.89 -35.11
N PRO A 127 30.82 -19.13 -34.75
CA PRO A 127 30.65 -20.27 -35.65
C PRO A 127 29.85 -21.36 -34.91
N ALA A 128 28.72 -21.86 -35.42
CA ALA A 128 28.58 -22.81 -36.53
C ALA A 128 29.29 -24.16 -36.29
N ASP A 129 28.45 -25.19 -36.17
CA ASP A 129 28.64 -26.63 -36.43
C ASP A 129 29.00 -27.63 -35.29
N GLY A 130 28.19 -28.70 -35.25
CA GLY A 130 28.34 -29.93 -34.45
C GLY A 130 27.27 -30.03 -33.33
N GLU A 131 26.39 -31.01 -33.21
CA GLU A 131 26.30 -32.33 -33.83
C GLU A 131 24.89 -32.87 -33.52
N LEU A 132 24.34 -33.63 -34.46
CA LEU A 132 23.10 -34.39 -34.33
C LEU A 132 23.29 -35.53 -33.32
N GLU A 133 22.49 -35.61 -32.25
CA GLU A 133 22.09 -36.93 -31.73
C GLU A 133 20.62 -36.94 -31.31
N ARG A 134 19.89 -37.81 -32.00
CA ARG A 134 18.56 -38.30 -31.67
C ARG A 134 18.75 -39.44 -30.66
N GLU A 135 18.02 -39.46 -29.54
CA GLU A 135 17.70 -40.71 -28.84
C GLU A 135 16.48 -40.48 -27.94
N THR A 136 15.25 -40.70 -28.45
CA THR A 136 14.39 -41.87 -28.20
C THR A 136 14.11 -42.19 -26.72
N VAL A 137 12.85 -41.90 -26.33
CA VAL A 137 11.92 -42.75 -25.58
C VAL A 137 12.49 -44.03 -24.94
N GLY A 138 12.29 -44.18 -23.63
CA GLY A 138 11.84 -45.45 -23.03
C GLY A 138 12.51 -45.89 -21.74
N ALA A 139 11.76 -45.88 -20.63
CA ALA A 139 11.42 -47.06 -19.82
C ALA A 139 10.48 -46.65 -18.68
#